data_AF-A0AB73H2E3-F1
#
_entry.id   AF-A0AB73H2E3-F1
#
_cell.length_a   1.000
_cell.length_b   1.000
_cell.length_c   1.000
_cell.angle_alpha   90.00
_cell.angle_beta   90.00
_cell.angle_gamma   90.00
#
_symmetry.space_group_name_H-M   'P 1'
#
loop_
_entity.id
_entity.type
_entity.pdbx_description
1 polymer ?
#
loop_
_entity_poly.entity_id
_entity_poly.type
_entity_poly.pdbx_seq_one_letter_code
_entity_poly.pdbx_strand_id
1 'polypeptide(L)'
;MAKGIKENEVFEAADALLGAGERPTVERVRLHLGRGSPNTIGPLLDAWWTLLSQRLNHRLEMPEVPENVGVAFAQIWELALAAGLEQADASLAPERASLADAMAKVEERVTSERERVTGLEAERQKAMAASQIAEAALAVWEQRAGELAAQVGGLQRQLEQMSGRRDAVEMQLHDAQSRLEQERMAAAAEREALHAHLRQAEDRAYGEVDRMRQELKAEKARTTALLREHATALRASDLARRGAETALAKAQRELATVQSRLARAQAARPTGLRSAPLRQKA
;
A
#
# COMPACT_ATOMS: atom_id res chain seq x y z
N MET A 1 50.81 -131.82 -48.40
CA MET A 1 50.43 -131.19 -47.10
C MET A 1 51.64 -131.34 -46.19
N ALA A 2 52.11 -130.37 -45.40
CA ALA A 2 51.74 -128.95 -45.27
C ALA A 2 53.04 -128.08 -45.28
N LYS A 3 52.92 -126.80 -45.61
CA LYS A 3 54.08 -125.88 -45.73
C LYS A 3 54.42 -125.32 -44.34
N GLY A 4 55.67 -125.50 -43.89
CA GLY A 4 56.13 -124.97 -42.60
C GLY A 4 56.13 -123.44 -42.56
N ILE A 5 55.88 -122.87 -41.38
CA ILE A 5 55.91 -121.42 -41.14
C ILE A 5 57.35 -120.95 -40.95
N LYS A 6 57.64 -119.74 -41.43
CA LYS A 6 58.94 -119.09 -41.24
C LYS A 6 58.88 -118.08 -40.10
N GLU A 7 59.99 -117.94 -39.39
CA GLU A 7 60.20 -116.96 -38.31
C GLU A 7 59.80 -115.54 -38.70
N ASN A 8 60.26 -115.06 -39.86
CA ASN A 8 59.96 -113.71 -40.34
C ASN A 8 58.45 -113.43 -40.52
N GLU A 9 57.65 -114.44 -40.91
CA GLU A 9 56.18 -114.28 -41.02
C GLU A 9 55.54 -114.08 -39.63
N VAL A 10 56.06 -114.75 -38.60
CA VAL A 10 55.60 -114.59 -37.20
C VAL A 10 55.99 -113.21 -36.65
N PHE A 11 57.19 -112.73 -36.98
CA PHE A 11 57.70 -111.45 -36.48
C PHE A 11 56.96 -110.27 -37.14
N GLU A 12 56.74 -110.30 -38.45
CA GLU A 12 55.97 -109.27 -39.16
C GLU A 12 54.52 -109.20 -38.66
N ALA A 13 53.88 -110.35 -38.42
CA ALA A 13 52.53 -110.40 -37.83
C ALA A 13 52.49 -109.86 -36.39
N ALA A 14 53.54 -110.10 -35.59
CA ALA A 14 53.63 -109.57 -34.23
C ALA A 14 53.93 -108.06 -34.20
N ASP A 15 54.83 -107.55 -35.04
CA ASP A 15 55.08 -106.11 -35.23
C ASP A 15 53.81 -105.38 -35.73
N ALA A 16 53.04 -105.99 -36.64
CA ALA A 16 51.78 -105.43 -37.14
C ALA A 16 50.69 -105.35 -36.05
N LEU A 17 50.52 -106.41 -35.25
CA LEU A 17 49.58 -106.42 -34.11
C LEU A 17 49.99 -105.39 -33.04
N LEU A 18 51.28 -105.28 -32.74
CA LEU A 18 51.81 -104.28 -31.80
C LEU A 18 51.58 -102.85 -32.31
N GLY A 19 51.80 -102.60 -33.61
CA GLY A 19 51.52 -101.31 -34.26
C GLY A 19 50.03 -100.92 -34.24
N ALA A 20 49.13 -101.90 -34.20
CA ALA A 20 47.69 -101.70 -34.00
C ALA A 20 47.29 -101.50 -32.51
N GLY A 21 48.25 -101.54 -31.58
CA GLY A 21 48.00 -101.43 -30.13
C GLY A 21 47.48 -102.72 -29.48
N GLU A 22 47.46 -103.84 -30.20
CA GLU A 22 47.06 -105.14 -29.68
C GLU A 22 48.25 -105.92 -29.11
N ARG A 23 48.02 -106.73 -28.07
CA ARG A 23 49.06 -107.63 -27.53
C ARG A 23 49.27 -108.82 -28.47
N PRO A 24 50.46 -109.05 -29.03
CA PRO A 24 50.74 -110.25 -29.81
C PRO A 24 50.77 -111.47 -28.91
N THR A 25 49.74 -112.31 -29.02
CA THR A 25 49.64 -113.62 -28.35
C THR A 25 49.66 -114.73 -29.40
N VAL A 26 50.04 -115.94 -29.01
CA VAL A 26 50.14 -117.11 -29.91
C VAL A 26 48.86 -117.32 -30.72
N GLU A 27 47.70 -117.13 -30.09
CA GLU A 27 46.39 -117.25 -30.75
C GLU A 27 46.10 -116.10 -31.73
N ARG A 28 46.44 -114.85 -31.38
CA ARG A 28 46.24 -113.69 -32.27
C ARG A 28 47.18 -113.70 -33.46
N VAL A 29 48.44 -114.08 -33.27
CA VAL A 29 49.40 -114.24 -34.37
C VAL A 29 48.99 -115.39 -35.29
N ARG A 30 48.45 -116.50 -34.74
CA ARG A 30 47.85 -117.59 -35.55
C ARG A 30 46.62 -117.11 -36.34
N LEU A 31 45.75 -116.30 -35.73
CA LEU A 31 44.58 -115.70 -36.41
C LEU A 31 45.01 -114.76 -37.54
N HIS A 32 46.02 -113.91 -37.31
CA HIS A 32 46.53 -112.96 -38.28
C HIS A 32 47.21 -113.65 -39.48
N LEU A 33 47.95 -114.75 -39.24
CA LEU A 33 48.58 -115.57 -40.29
C LEU A 33 47.63 -116.59 -40.95
N GLY A 34 46.48 -116.89 -40.32
CA GLY A 34 45.52 -117.91 -40.77
C GLY A 34 46.05 -119.36 -40.74
N ARG A 35 47.26 -119.59 -40.22
CA ARG A 35 47.94 -120.90 -40.23
C ARG A 35 48.91 -121.04 -39.06
N GLY A 36 49.14 -122.29 -38.63
CA GLY A 36 50.22 -122.65 -37.70
C GLY A 36 49.80 -123.42 -36.46
N SER A 37 50.70 -124.31 -36.01
CA SER A 37 50.57 -124.99 -34.73
C SER A 37 51.00 -124.05 -33.59
N PRO A 38 50.28 -124.02 -32.44
CA PRO A 38 50.74 -123.29 -31.24
C PRO A 38 52.17 -123.66 -30.83
N ASN A 39 52.57 -124.93 -30.98
CA ASN A 39 53.92 -125.41 -30.65
C ASN A 39 55.03 -124.85 -31.56
N THR A 40 54.67 -124.28 -32.72
CA THR A 40 55.63 -123.62 -33.63
C THR A 40 55.62 -122.11 -33.43
N ILE A 41 54.45 -121.51 -33.19
CA ILE A 41 54.32 -120.05 -33.03
C ILE A 41 54.83 -119.59 -31.65
N GLY A 42 54.63 -120.38 -30.58
CA GLY A 42 55.07 -120.02 -29.22
C GLY A 42 56.55 -119.65 -29.12
N PRO A 43 57.49 -120.57 -29.44
CA PRO A 43 58.93 -120.30 -29.33
C PRO A 43 59.41 -119.13 -30.21
N LEU A 44 58.78 -118.93 -31.38
CA LEU A 44 59.09 -117.81 -32.27
C LEU A 44 58.57 -116.49 -31.71
N LEU A 45 57.39 -116.48 -31.08
CA LEU A 45 56.83 -115.29 -30.44
C LEU A 45 57.64 -114.87 -29.21
N ASP A 46 58.18 -115.83 -28.45
CA ASP A 46 59.08 -115.56 -27.32
C ASP A 46 60.43 -114.97 -27.79
N ALA A 47 60.97 -115.47 -28.90
CA ALA A 47 62.14 -114.88 -29.55
C ALA A 47 61.86 -113.45 -30.05
N TRP A 48 60.68 -113.20 -30.63
CA TRP A 48 60.24 -111.87 -31.03
C TRP A 48 60.13 -110.90 -29.85
N TRP A 49 59.52 -111.31 -28.73
CA TRP A 49 59.45 -110.49 -27.51
C TRP A 49 60.85 -110.15 -26.95
N THR A 50 61.79 -111.09 -27.04
CA THR A 50 63.18 -110.89 -26.63
C THR A 50 63.90 -109.89 -27.52
N LEU A 51 63.71 -109.96 -28.84
CA LEU A 51 64.26 -108.99 -29.79
C LEU A 51 63.59 -107.61 -29.70
N LEU A 52 62.29 -107.55 -29.41
CA LEU A 52 61.57 -106.30 -29.20
C LEU A 52 62.08 -105.56 -27.96
N SER A 53 62.31 -106.25 -26.84
CA SER A 53 62.82 -105.60 -25.63
C SER A 53 64.23 -105.04 -25.85
N GLN A 54 65.08 -105.73 -26.61
CA GLN A 54 66.38 -105.22 -27.04
C GLN A 54 66.24 -103.98 -27.95
N ARG A 55 65.34 -104.01 -28.96
CA ARG A 55 65.05 -102.88 -29.84
C ARG A 55 64.51 -101.66 -29.09
N LEU A 56 63.70 -101.86 -28.05
CA LEU A 56 63.14 -100.79 -27.22
C LEU A 56 64.18 -100.20 -26.27
N ASN A 57 64.98 -101.03 -25.60
CA ASN A 57 66.06 -100.56 -24.73
C ASN A 57 67.07 -99.72 -25.52
N HIS A 58 67.50 -100.18 -26.70
CA HIS A 58 68.42 -99.44 -27.57
C HIS A 58 67.83 -98.12 -28.12
N ARG A 59 66.51 -97.90 -27.99
CA ARG A 59 65.82 -96.66 -28.37
C ARG A 59 65.56 -95.71 -27.20
N LEU A 60 65.68 -96.22 -25.97
CA LEU A 60 65.56 -95.48 -24.71
C LEU A 60 66.93 -95.08 -24.16
N GLU A 61 67.97 -95.83 -24.51
CA GLU A 61 69.35 -95.36 -24.51
C GLU A 61 69.46 -94.17 -25.47
N MET A 62 69.35 -92.95 -24.95
CA MET A 62 69.89 -91.80 -25.65
C MET A 62 71.39 -92.08 -25.84
N PRO A 63 71.92 -92.10 -27.08
CA PRO A 63 73.37 -92.18 -27.25
C PRO A 63 74.01 -91.02 -26.51
N GLU A 64 75.19 -91.23 -25.90
CA GLU A 64 75.97 -90.12 -25.31
C GLU A 64 76.15 -89.05 -26.38
N VAL A 65 75.39 -87.96 -26.25
CA VAL A 65 75.40 -86.87 -27.23
C VAL A 65 76.77 -86.23 -27.10
N PRO A 66 77.61 -86.25 -28.15
CA PRO A 66 78.94 -85.66 -28.06
C PRO A 66 78.81 -84.20 -27.62
N GLU A 67 79.67 -83.74 -26.72
CA GLU A 67 79.51 -82.44 -26.04
C GLU A 67 79.31 -81.28 -27.04
N ASN A 68 80.00 -81.33 -28.18
CA ASN A 68 79.84 -80.42 -29.33
C ASN A 68 78.41 -80.32 -29.87
N VAL A 69 77.65 -81.42 -29.89
CA VAL A 69 76.26 -81.49 -30.34
C VAL A 69 75.31 -80.96 -29.27
N GLY A 70 75.60 -81.22 -27.99
CA GLY A 70 74.85 -80.65 -26.86
C GLY A 70 74.96 -79.12 -26.80
N VAL A 71 76.18 -78.59 -26.96
CA VAL A 71 76.44 -77.15 -27.05
C VAL A 71 75.72 -76.52 -28.26
N ALA A 72 75.73 -77.18 -29.42
CA ALA A 72 75.00 -76.69 -30.60
C ALA A 72 73.48 -76.63 -30.36
N PHE A 73 72.89 -77.64 -29.70
CA PHE A 73 71.46 -77.63 -29.36
C PHE A 73 71.11 -76.53 -28.33
N ALA A 74 71.98 -76.29 -27.33
CA ALA A 74 71.79 -75.19 -26.38
C ALA A 74 71.82 -73.82 -27.09
N GLN A 75 72.76 -73.60 -28.01
CA GLN A 75 72.84 -72.37 -28.81
C GLN A 75 71.60 -72.18 -29.71
N ILE A 76 71.10 -73.25 -30.34
CA ILE A 76 69.86 -73.20 -31.13
C ILE A 76 68.65 -72.87 -30.24
N TRP A 77 68.60 -73.41 -29.01
CA TRP A 77 67.53 -73.14 -28.06
C TRP A 77 67.55 -71.70 -27.52
N GLU A 78 68.73 -71.16 -27.19
CA GLU A 78 68.91 -69.75 -26.82
C GLU A 78 68.48 -68.81 -27.96
N LEU A 79 68.87 -69.14 -29.21
CA LEU A 79 68.45 -68.38 -30.39
C LEU A 79 66.94 -68.43 -30.60
N ALA A 80 66.31 -69.59 -30.39
CA ALA A 80 64.87 -69.76 -30.49
C ALA A 80 64.10 -69.00 -29.39
N LEU A 81 64.64 -68.97 -28.17
CA LEU A 81 64.08 -68.16 -27.07
C LEU A 81 64.22 -66.66 -27.35
N ALA A 82 65.37 -66.20 -27.82
CA ALA A 82 65.58 -64.81 -28.20
C ALA A 82 64.62 -64.36 -29.32
N ALA A 83 64.51 -65.14 -30.39
CA ALA A 83 63.57 -64.88 -31.48
C ALA A 83 62.10 -64.95 -31.03
N GLY A 84 61.76 -65.86 -30.12
CA GLY A 84 60.42 -65.96 -29.53
C GLY A 84 60.04 -64.75 -28.68
N LEU A 85 60.98 -64.23 -27.88
CA LEU A 85 60.82 -63.01 -27.09
C LEU A 85 60.69 -61.78 -28.00
N GLU A 86 61.55 -61.64 -29.00
CA GLU A 86 61.49 -60.53 -29.97
C GLU A 86 60.17 -60.55 -30.76
N GLN A 87 59.71 -61.72 -31.21
CA GLN A 87 58.41 -61.88 -31.88
C GLN A 87 57.23 -61.56 -30.95
N ALA A 88 57.33 -61.91 -29.66
CA ALA A 88 56.30 -61.58 -28.67
C ALA A 88 56.24 -60.06 -28.41
N ASP A 89 57.37 -59.40 -28.16
CA ASP A 89 57.40 -57.95 -27.99
C ASP A 89 56.99 -57.20 -29.27
N ALA A 90 57.37 -57.69 -30.46
CA ALA A 90 56.91 -57.14 -31.73
C ALA A 90 55.38 -57.29 -31.92
N SER A 91 54.78 -58.38 -31.44
CA SER A 91 53.33 -58.59 -31.48
C SER A 91 52.57 -57.70 -30.47
N LEU A 92 53.17 -57.41 -29.31
CA LEU A 92 52.58 -56.57 -28.26
C LEU A 92 52.84 -55.07 -28.45
N ALA A 93 53.87 -54.69 -29.21
CA ALA A 93 54.19 -53.29 -29.54
C ALA A 93 53.01 -52.49 -30.12
N PRO A 94 52.24 -52.96 -31.13
CA PRO A 94 51.08 -52.24 -31.63
C PRO A 94 49.96 -52.12 -30.59
N GLU A 95 49.72 -53.15 -29.77
CA GLU A 95 48.72 -53.09 -28.70
C GLU A 95 49.11 -52.05 -27.65
N ARG A 96 50.37 -52.08 -27.16
CA ARG A 96 50.92 -51.10 -26.22
C ARG A 96 50.84 -49.67 -26.77
N ALA A 97 51.15 -49.47 -28.06
CA ALA A 97 51.04 -48.17 -28.71
C ALA A 97 49.57 -47.70 -28.81
N SER A 98 48.65 -48.59 -29.16
CA SER A 98 47.21 -48.26 -29.23
C SER A 98 46.62 -47.93 -27.85
N LEU A 99 47.07 -48.61 -26.79
CA LEU A 99 46.68 -48.34 -25.42
C LEU A 99 47.21 -46.98 -24.95
N ALA A 100 48.47 -46.64 -25.27
CA ALA A 100 49.05 -45.34 -24.93
C ALA A 100 48.32 -44.18 -25.62
N ASP A 101 47.99 -44.31 -26.92
CA ASP A 101 47.19 -43.33 -27.67
C ASP A 101 45.75 -43.21 -27.11
N ALA A 102 45.12 -44.33 -26.74
CA ALA A 102 43.82 -44.33 -26.08
C ALA A 102 43.85 -43.65 -24.71
N MET A 103 44.89 -43.88 -23.90
CA MET A 103 45.09 -43.23 -22.61
C MET A 103 45.29 -41.72 -22.78
N ALA A 104 46.15 -41.28 -23.69
CA ALA A 104 46.39 -39.87 -23.97
C ALA A 104 45.09 -39.13 -24.39
N LYS A 105 44.28 -39.76 -25.26
CA LYS A 105 42.96 -39.22 -25.66
C LYS A 105 41.95 -39.17 -24.52
N VAL A 106 42.00 -40.11 -23.58
CA VAL A 106 41.16 -40.06 -22.37
C VAL A 106 41.62 -38.95 -21.44
N GLU A 107 42.92 -38.78 -21.24
CA GLU A 107 43.50 -37.70 -20.41
C GLU A 107 43.14 -36.31 -20.96
N GLU A 108 43.30 -36.09 -22.27
CA GLU A 108 42.91 -34.83 -22.95
C GLU A 108 41.40 -34.52 -22.82
N ARG A 109 40.55 -35.54 -22.92
CA ARG A 109 39.11 -35.39 -22.70
C ARG A 109 38.77 -35.10 -21.23
N VAL A 110 39.51 -35.67 -20.29
CA VAL A 110 39.34 -35.43 -18.85
C VAL A 110 39.82 -34.03 -18.46
N THR A 111 40.92 -33.53 -19.02
CA THR A 111 41.37 -32.15 -18.77
C THR A 111 40.39 -31.14 -19.38
N SER A 112 39.99 -31.31 -20.65
CA SER A 112 39.04 -30.40 -21.30
C SER A 112 37.67 -30.35 -20.61
N GLU A 113 37.10 -31.47 -20.17
CA GLU A 113 35.85 -31.44 -19.40
C GLU A 113 36.03 -30.86 -17.99
N ARG A 114 37.19 -31.05 -17.34
CA ARG A 114 37.48 -30.38 -16.05
C ARG A 114 37.52 -28.86 -16.20
N GLU A 115 38.19 -28.35 -17.24
CA GLU A 115 38.21 -26.92 -17.57
C GLU A 115 36.82 -26.38 -17.91
N ARG A 116 36.00 -27.19 -18.61
CA ARG A 116 34.60 -26.85 -18.90
C ARG A 116 33.74 -26.77 -17.64
N VAL A 117 33.91 -27.72 -16.71
CA VAL A 117 33.19 -27.76 -15.43
C VAL A 117 33.59 -26.57 -14.55
N THR A 118 34.88 -26.29 -14.37
CA THR A 118 35.33 -25.14 -13.56
C THR A 118 34.90 -23.80 -14.17
N GLY A 119 34.88 -23.69 -15.51
CA GLY A 119 34.33 -22.54 -16.21
C GLY A 119 32.82 -22.35 -15.94
N LEU A 120 32.03 -23.42 -16.05
CA LEU A 120 30.58 -23.38 -15.76
C LEU A 120 30.29 -23.08 -14.28
N GLU A 121 31.10 -23.61 -13.36
CA GLU A 121 31.02 -23.31 -11.94
C GLU A 121 31.33 -21.83 -11.66
N ALA A 122 32.37 -21.27 -12.28
CA ALA A 122 32.71 -19.85 -12.15
C ALA A 122 31.60 -18.94 -12.68
N GLU A 123 31.03 -19.24 -13.85
CA GLU A 123 29.89 -18.48 -14.38
C GLU A 123 28.63 -18.61 -13.51
N ARG A 124 28.36 -19.82 -12.96
CA ARG A 124 27.28 -20.01 -11.99
C ARG A 124 27.48 -19.16 -10.74
N GLN A 125 28.69 -19.09 -10.19
CA GLN A 125 28.97 -18.27 -9.00
C GLN A 125 28.80 -16.77 -9.30
N LYS A 126 29.26 -16.29 -10.47
CA LYS A 126 29.00 -14.91 -10.91
C LYS A 126 27.50 -14.61 -11.03
N ALA A 127 26.74 -15.52 -11.65
CA ALA A 127 25.29 -15.37 -11.81
C ALA A 127 24.55 -15.38 -10.46
N MET A 128 24.95 -16.25 -9.53
CA MET A 128 24.40 -16.27 -8.16
C MET A 128 24.71 -14.98 -7.39
N ALA A 129 25.95 -14.49 -7.44
CA ALA A 129 26.33 -13.21 -6.83
C ALA A 129 25.56 -12.03 -7.45
N ALA A 130 25.39 -12.01 -8.77
CA ALA A 130 24.59 -10.99 -9.46
C ALA A 130 23.11 -11.03 -9.05
N SER A 131 22.52 -12.23 -8.90
CA SER A 131 21.13 -12.39 -8.39
C SER A 131 21.01 -11.83 -6.97
N GLN A 132 21.91 -12.21 -6.07
CA GLN A 132 21.92 -11.72 -4.68
C GLN A 132 22.06 -10.20 -4.59
N ILE A 133 22.90 -9.58 -5.43
CA ILE A 133 23.03 -8.11 -5.51
C ILE A 133 21.74 -7.48 -6.04
N ALA A 134 21.10 -8.08 -7.05
CA ALA A 134 19.84 -7.58 -7.60
C ALA A 134 18.67 -7.71 -6.60
N GLU A 135 18.58 -8.82 -5.87
CA GLU A 135 17.61 -9.06 -4.80
C GLU A 135 17.81 -8.07 -3.63
N ALA A 136 19.05 -7.86 -3.19
CA ALA A 136 19.37 -6.87 -2.17
C ALA A 136 19.05 -5.44 -2.61
N ALA A 137 19.35 -5.10 -3.87
CA ALA A 137 18.99 -3.80 -4.43
C ALA A 137 17.46 -3.62 -4.51
N LEU A 138 16.71 -4.66 -4.94
CA LEU A 138 15.25 -4.63 -4.98
C LEU A 138 14.66 -4.39 -3.58
N ALA A 139 15.13 -5.09 -2.56
CA ALA A 139 14.66 -4.89 -1.17
C ALA A 139 14.90 -3.46 -0.67
N VAL A 140 16.03 -2.84 -1.02
CA VAL A 140 16.32 -1.42 -0.70
C VAL A 140 15.37 -0.48 -1.46
N TRP A 141 15.09 -0.75 -2.74
CA TRP A 141 14.13 0.04 -3.52
C TRP A 141 12.69 -0.09 -3.00
N GLU A 142 12.27 -1.28 -2.59
CA GLU A 142 10.96 -1.53 -1.97
C GLU A 142 10.83 -0.80 -0.63
N GLN A 143 11.83 -0.88 0.25
CA GLN A 143 11.86 -0.09 1.49
C GLN A 143 11.74 1.41 1.17
N ARG A 144 12.52 1.91 0.21
CA ARG A 144 12.53 3.33 -0.14
C ARG A 144 11.21 3.79 -0.76
N ALA A 145 10.56 2.95 -1.56
CA ALA A 145 9.22 3.20 -2.08
C ALA A 145 8.18 3.25 -0.95
N GLY A 146 8.28 2.35 0.04
CA GLY A 146 7.44 2.36 1.24
C GLY A 146 7.62 3.63 2.08
N GLU A 147 8.87 4.06 2.30
CA GLU A 147 9.19 5.32 3.00
C GLU A 147 8.61 6.55 2.28
N LEU A 148 8.71 6.59 0.94
CA LEU A 148 8.17 7.69 0.14
C LEU A 148 6.62 7.67 0.14
N ALA A 149 6.00 6.50 0.04
CA ALA A 149 4.55 6.36 0.14
C ALA A 149 4.03 6.80 1.51
N ALA A 150 4.72 6.45 2.60
CA ALA A 150 4.40 6.91 3.95
C ALA A 150 4.55 8.43 4.11
N GLN A 151 5.59 9.04 3.51
CA GLN A 151 5.76 10.50 3.49
C GLN A 151 4.65 11.20 2.71
N VAL A 152 4.30 10.71 1.51
CA VAL A 152 3.20 11.25 0.70
C VAL A 152 1.86 11.15 1.43
N GLY A 153 1.55 9.99 2.03
CA GLY A 153 0.36 9.82 2.87
C GLY A 153 0.37 10.63 4.17
N GLY A 154 1.55 11.04 4.65
CA GLY A 154 1.69 12.02 5.73
C GLY A 154 1.34 13.44 5.28
N LEU A 155 1.92 13.89 4.16
CA LEU A 155 1.67 15.20 3.57
C LEU A 155 0.22 15.38 3.11
N GLN A 156 -0.40 14.34 2.54
CA GLN A 156 -1.81 14.35 2.15
C GLN A 156 -2.72 14.60 3.36
N ARG A 157 -2.53 13.87 4.46
CA ARG A 157 -3.29 14.09 5.71
C ARG A 157 -3.06 15.48 6.31
N GLN A 158 -1.85 16.03 6.19
CA GLN A 158 -1.58 17.41 6.60
C GLN A 158 -2.32 18.43 5.72
N LEU A 159 -2.37 18.22 4.40
CA LEU A 159 -3.13 19.06 3.47
C LEU A 159 -4.64 18.99 3.74
N GLU A 160 -5.19 17.79 3.98
CA GLU A 160 -6.59 17.60 4.38
C GLU A 160 -6.90 18.31 5.70
N GLN A 161 -6.04 18.17 6.71
CA GLN A 161 -6.19 18.86 7.99
C GLN A 161 -6.14 20.39 7.83
N MET A 162 -5.22 20.91 7.02
CA MET A 162 -5.10 22.35 6.77
C MET A 162 -6.26 22.89 5.92
N SER A 163 -6.77 22.12 4.95
CA SER A 163 -7.99 22.45 4.21
C SER A 163 -9.18 22.52 5.15
N GLY A 164 -9.43 21.47 5.95
CA GLY A 164 -10.55 21.47 6.90
C GLY A 164 -10.47 22.60 7.94
N ARG A 165 -9.25 22.99 8.36
CA ARG A 165 -9.05 24.18 9.22
C ARG A 165 -9.35 25.49 8.49
N ARG A 166 -8.95 25.64 7.22
CA ARG A 166 -9.33 26.80 6.39
C ARG A 166 -10.85 26.86 6.28
N ASP A 167 -11.49 25.77 5.87
CA ASP A 167 -12.93 25.70 5.61
C ASP A 167 -13.74 26.04 6.88
N ALA A 168 -13.31 25.55 8.05
CA ALA A 168 -13.91 25.90 9.33
C ALA A 168 -13.75 27.40 9.68
N VAL A 169 -12.60 28.01 9.39
CA VAL A 169 -12.37 29.46 9.62
C VAL A 169 -13.17 30.31 8.62
N GLU A 170 -13.30 29.88 7.36
CA GLU A 170 -14.14 30.54 6.37
C GLU A 170 -15.62 30.50 6.75
N MET A 171 -16.12 29.37 7.27
CA MET A 171 -17.47 29.26 7.83
C MET A 171 -17.67 30.18 9.04
N GLN A 172 -16.71 30.22 9.98
CA GLN A 172 -16.76 31.11 11.15
C GLN A 172 -16.75 32.60 10.75
N LEU A 173 -15.94 32.96 9.75
CA LEU A 173 -15.90 34.32 9.21
C LEU A 173 -17.24 34.70 8.56
N HIS A 174 -17.85 33.80 7.79
CA HIS A 174 -19.14 34.03 7.15
C HIS A 174 -20.28 34.18 8.18
N ASP A 175 -20.33 33.33 9.21
CA ASP A 175 -21.30 33.45 10.32
C ASP A 175 -21.11 34.77 11.08
N ALA A 176 -19.86 35.14 11.41
CA ALA A 176 -19.56 36.41 12.07
C ALA A 176 -19.95 37.63 11.21
N GLN A 177 -19.73 37.57 9.89
CA GLN A 177 -20.18 38.60 8.94
C GLN A 177 -21.71 38.70 8.87
N SER A 178 -22.41 37.56 8.78
CA SER A 178 -23.88 37.52 8.76
C SER A 178 -24.47 38.10 10.04
N ARG A 179 -23.93 37.74 11.22
CA ARG A 179 -24.35 38.30 12.51
C ARG A 179 -24.10 39.80 12.59
N LEU A 180 -22.91 40.27 12.19
CA LEU A 180 -22.59 41.69 12.18
C LEU A 180 -23.55 42.49 11.30
N GLU A 181 -23.96 41.95 10.15
CA GLU A 181 -24.91 42.61 9.26
C GLU A 181 -26.34 42.58 9.82
N GLN A 182 -26.75 41.49 10.48
CA GLN A 182 -28.03 41.44 11.21
C GLN A 182 -28.09 42.48 12.35
N GLU A 183 -27.03 42.59 13.16
CA GLU A 183 -26.93 43.59 14.23
C GLU A 183 -26.95 45.03 13.67
N ARG A 184 -26.27 45.29 12.54
CA ARG A 184 -26.32 46.59 11.84
C ARG A 184 -27.72 46.93 11.36
N MET A 185 -28.41 45.96 10.75
CA MET A 185 -29.79 46.14 10.27
C MET A 185 -30.77 46.35 11.43
N ALA A 186 -30.60 45.63 12.54
CA ALA A 186 -31.39 45.82 13.76
C ALA A 186 -31.16 47.21 14.36
N ALA A 187 -29.91 47.65 14.54
CA ALA A 187 -29.57 48.97 15.05
C ALA A 187 -30.02 50.11 14.11
N ALA A 188 -30.01 49.89 12.79
CA ALA A 188 -30.56 50.85 11.83
C ALA A 188 -32.09 50.96 11.95
N ALA A 189 -32.80 49.84 12.09
CA ALA A 189 -34.24 49.80 12.28
C ALA A 189 -34.67 50.42 13.63
N GLU A 190 -33.94 50.15 14.71
CA GLU A 190 -34.18 50.79 16.02
C GLU A 190 -33.99 52.31 15.94
N ARG A 191 -32.91 52.78 15.29
CA ARG A 191 -32.68 54.21 15.09
C ARG A 191 -33.78 54.88 14.29
N GLU A 192 -34.26 54.26 13.20
CA GLU A 192 -35.36 54.81 12.41
C GLU A 192 -36.67 54.82 13.21
N ALA A 193 -36.95 53.78 14.00
CA ALA A 193 -38.11 53.73 14.89
C ALA A 193 -38.06 54.82 15.98
N LEU A 194 -36.89 55.06 16.58
CA LEU A 194 -36.67 56.14 17.54
C LEU A 194 -36.81 57.52 16.88
N HIS A 195 -36.26 57.73 15.68
CA HIS A 195 -36.44 58.98 14.93
C HIS A 195 -37.91 59.22 14.55
N ALA A 196 -38.64 58.19 14.14
CA ALA A 196 -40.08 58.28 13.86
C ALA A 196 -40.89 58.60 15.12
N HIS A 197 -40.57 57.95 16.26
CA HIS A 197 -41.23 58.23 17.54
C HIS A 197 -40.95 59.66 18.04
N LEU A 198 -39.70 60.14 17.91
CA LEU A 198 -39.33 61.52 18.27
C LEU A 198 -40.08 62.53 17.41
N ARG A 199 -40.08 62.38 16.07
CA ARG A 199 -40.88 63.25 15.18
C ARG A 199 -42.36 63.24 15.57
N GLN A 200 -42.94 62.08 15.84
CA GLN A 200 -44.34 61.97 16.25
C GLN A 200 -44.61 62.63 17.62
N ALA A 201 -43.64 62.66 18.54
CA ALA A 201 -43.74 63.36 19.81
C ALA A 201 -43.61 64.88 19.63
N GLU A 202 -42.67 65.33 18.77
CA GLU A 202 -42.50 66.73 18.37
C GLU A 202 -43.76 67.27 17.68
N ASP A 203 -44.32 66.56 16.71
CA ASP A 203 -45.56 66.92 16.00
C ASP A 203 -46.75 67.06 16.96
N ARG A 204 -46.90 66.11 17.91
CA ARG A 204 -47.92 66.20 18.97
C ARG A 204 -47.70 67.44 19.84
N ALA A 205 -46.47 67.68 20.30
CA ALA A 205 -46.14 68.83 21.13
C ALA A 205 -46.37 70.16 20.40
N TYR A 206 -46.05 70.25 19.11
CA TYR A 206 -46.37 71.41 18.28
C TYR A 206 -47.89 71.61 18.14
N GLY A 207 -48.65 70.53 17.94
CA GLY A 207 -50.12 70.57 17.90
C GLY A 207 -50.74 71.03 19.23
N GLU A 208 -50.24 70.55 20.37
CA GLU A 208 -50.65 71.01 21.70
C GLU A 208 -50.28 72.47 21.94
N VAL A 209 -49.07 72.90 21.57
CA VAL A 209 -48.65 74.30 21.70
C VAL A 209 -49.51 75.22 20.83
N ASP A 210 -49.86 74.83 19.60
CA ASP A 210 -50.74 75.64 18.76
C ASP A 210 -52.18 75.68 19.32
N ARG A 211 -52.71 74.54 19.77
CA ARG A 211 -53.99 74.49 20.48
C ARG A 211 -54.01 75.42 21.69
N MET A 212 -53.01 75.37 22.56
CA MET A 212 -52.90 76.25 23.73
C MET A 212 -52.75 77.73 23.34
N ARG A 213 -52.09 78.04 22.21
CA ARG A 213 -52.05 79.41 21.65
C ARG A 213 -53.42 79.86 21.14
N GLN A 214 -54.18 79.00 20.48
CA GLN A 214 -55.53 79.28 20.01
C GLN A 214 -56.50 79.48 21.19
N GLU A 215 -56.45 78.61 22.20
CA GLU A 215 -57.23 78.72 23.44
C GLU A 215 -56.88 80.02 24.19
N LEU A 216 -55.59 80.35 24.37
CA LEU A 216 -55.14 81.61 24.96
C LEU A 216 -55.60 82.84 24.15
N LYS A 217 -55.63 82.76 22.82
CA LYS A 217 -56.14 83.83 21.94
C LYS A 217 -57.65 83.99 22.10
N ALA A 218 -58.39 82.89 22.20
CA ALA A 218 -59.83 82.89 22.46
C ALA A 218 -60.16 83.47 23.85
N GLU A 219 -59.43 83.10 24.90
CA GLU A 219 -59.61 83.67 26.25
C GLU A 219 -59.22 85.15 26.32
N LYS A 220 -58.18 85.59 25.60
CA LYS A 220 -57.87 87.02 25.43
C LYS A 220 -58.98 87.76 24.69
N ALA A 221 -59.62 87.14 23.70
CA ALA A 221 -60.78 87.72 23.03
C ALA A 221 -62.02 87.79 23.95
N ARG A 222 -62.29 86.74 24.73
CA ARG A 222 -63.39 86.69 25.73
C ARG A 222 -63.20 87.75 26.81
N THR A 223 -62.03 87.83 27.43
CA THR A 223 -61.72 88.82 28.47
C THR A 223 -61.76 90.26 27.93
N THR A 224 -61.26 90.52 26.71
CA THR A 224 -61.38 91.86 26.11
C THR A 224 -62.82 92.22 25.69
N ALA A 225 -63.65 91.23 25.32
CA ALA A 225 -65.08 91.45 25.10
C ALA A 225 -65.81 91.75 26.42
N LEU A 226 -65.60 90.96 27.47
CA LEU A 226 -66.16 91.21 28.82
C LEU A 226 -65.71 92.55 29.39
N LEU A 227 -64.44 92.95 29.21
CA LEU A 227 -63.97 94.28 29.63
C LEU A 227 -64.67 95.41 28.87
N ARG A 228 -65.00 95.24 27.58
CA ARG A 228 -65.80 96.21 26.81
C ARG A 228 -67.25 96.24 27.26
N GLU A 229 -67.84 95.09 27.55
CA GLU A 229 -69.20 94.98 28.09
C GLU A 229 -69.30 95.61 29.49
N HIS A 230 -68.38 95.32 30.40
CA HIS A 230 -68.29 95.98 31.69
C HIS A 230 -68.04 97.50 31.55
N ALA A 231 -67.21 97.94 30.61
CA ALA A 231 -66.99 99.38 30.38
C ALA A 231 -68.22 100.09 29.80
N THR A 232 -69.00 99.43 28.95
CA THR A 232 -70.28 99.98 28.42
C THR A 232 -71.37 99.95 29.47
N ALA A 233 -71.49 98.89 30.27
CA ALA A 233 -72.37 98.80 31.42
C ALA A 233 -72.04 99.86 32.50
N LEU A 234 -70.76 100.09 32.79
CA LEU A 234 -70.31 101.14 33.71
C LEU A 234 -70.70 102.53 33.18
N ARG A 235 -70.46 102.82 31.89
CA ARG A 235 -70.89 104.08 31.26
C ARG A 235 -72.41 104.26 31.28
N ALA A 236 -73.17 103.19 31.02
CA ALA A 236 -74.63 103.20 31.10
C ALA A 236 -75.12 103.47 32.54
N SER A 237 -74.48 102.84 33.54
CA SER A 237 -74.73 103.09 34.96
C SER A 237 -74.36 104.52 35.39
N ASP A 238 -73.25 105.08 34.91
CA ASP A 238 -72.86 106.47 35.17
C ASP A 238 -73.80 107.47 34.49
N LEU A 239 -74.26 107.18 33.27
CA LEU A 239 -75.29 107.98 32.59
C LEU A 239 -76.64 107.90 33.33
N ALA A 240 -77.04 106.71 33.79
CA ALA A 240 -78.24 106.53 34.60
C ALA A 240 -78.12 107.25 35.95
N ARG A 241 -76.96 107.19 36.61
CA ARG A 241 -76.67 107.93 37.84
C ARG A 241 -76.73 109.44 37.62
N ARG A 242 -76.09 109.98 36.58
CA ARG A 242 -76.18 111.41 36.22
C ARG A 242 -77.62 111.81 35.85
N GLY A 243 -78.37 110.93 35.19
CA GLY A 243 -79.80 111.09 34.94
C GLY A 243 -80.61 111.17 36.23
N ALA A 244 -80.35 110.28 37.18
CA ALA A 244 -80.96 110.30 38.51
C ALA A 244 -80.57 111.54 39.32
N GLU A 245 -79.30 111.96 39.29
CA GLU A 245 -78.79 113.18 39.95
C GLU A 245 -79.42 114.46 39.36
N THR A 246 -79.56 114.53 38.03
CA THR A 246 -80.23 115.67 37.38
C THR A 246 -81.74 115.66 37.58
N ALA A 247 -82.38 114.49 37.63
CA ALA A 247 -83.78 114.34 38.04
C ALA A 247 -83.98 114.73 39.51
N LEU A 248 -83.07 114.33 40.41
CA LEU A 248 -83.07 114.73 41.82
C LEU A 248 -82.89 116.24 41.95
N ALA A 249 -81.95 116.85 41.22
CA ALA A 249 -81.72 118.30 41.23
C ALA A 249 -82.93 119.06 40.64
N LYS A 250 -83.61 118.51 39.64
CA LYS A 250 -84.88 119.04 39.12
C LYS A 250 -85.99 118.94 40.15
N ALA A 251 -86.16 117.79 40.79
CA ALA A 251 -87.13 117.58 41.87
C ALA A 251 -86.84 118.46 43.10
N GLN A 252 -85.57 118.71 43.43
CA GLN A 252 -85.15 119.66 44.48
C GLN A 252 -85.44 121.12 44.08
N ARG A 253 -85.26 121.49 42.82
CA ARG A 253 -85.67 122.82 42.31
C ARG A 253 -87.19 122.96 42.31
N GLU A 254 -87.93 121.94 41.90
CA GLU A 254 -89.38 121.90 41.98
C GLU A 254 -89.83 122.01 43.44
N LEU A 255 -89.24 121.25 44.36
CA LEU A 255 -89.46 121.36 45.80
C LEU A 255 -89.14 122.76 46.32
N ALA A 256 -88.04 123.40 45.88
CA ALA A 256 -87.70 124.77 46.25
C ALA A 256 -88.68 125.81 45.66
N THR A 257 -89.23 125.59 44.46
CA THR A 257 -90.31 126.43 43.91
C THR A 257 -91.64 126.22 44.62
N VAL A 258 -91.94 125.00 45.06
CA VAL A 258 -93.10 124.68 45.91
C VAL A 258 -92.92 125.28 47.30
N GLN A 259 -91.75 125.16 47.92
CA GLN A 259 -91.42 125.76 49.22
C GLN A 259 -91.42 127.29 49.17
N SER A 260 -90.94 127.92 48.10
CA SER A 260 -91.02 129.37 47.94
C SER A 260 -92.42 129.86 47.58
N ARG A 261 -93.25 129.06 46.89
CA ARG A 261 -94.70 129.29 46.79
C ARG A 261 -95.39 129.14 48.16
N LEU A 262 -95.00 128.14 48.96
CA LEU A 262 -95.50 127.93 50.32
C LEU A 262 -95.12 129.10 51.23
N ALA A 263 -93.88 129.58 51.16
CA ALA A 263 -93.40 130.75 51.90
C ALA A 263 -94.13 132.04 51.47
N ARG A 264 -94.42 132.24 50.17
CA ARG A 264 -95.26 133.35 49.71
C ARG A 264 -96.73 133.22 50.15
N ALA A 265 -97.27 132.01 50.22
CA ALA A 265 -98.61 131.77 50.76
C ALA A 265 -98.67 131.94 52.30
N GLN A 266 -97.59 131.63 53.01
CA GLN A 266 -97.44 131.84 54.45
C GLN A 266 -97.18 133.32 54.81
N ALA A 267 -96.56 134.10 53.93
CA ALA A 267 -96.38 135.54 54.08
C ALA A 267 -97.67 136.37 53.88
N ALA A 268 -98.79 135.73 53.52
CA ALA A 268 -100.03 136.41 53.11
C ALA A 268 -101.29 135.89 53.86
N ARG A 269 -101.16 135.53 55.15
CA ARG A 269 -102.35 135.17 55.97
C ARG A 269 -102.23 135.59 57.45
N PRO A 270 -103.22 136.31 58.02
CA PRO A 270 -103.21 136.72 59.42
C PRO A 270 -103.84 135.68 60.38
N THR A 271 -103.14 135.45 61.51
CA THR A 271 -103.60 135.06 62.88
C THR A 271 -104.67 133.95 63.13
N GLY A 272 -104.23 132.88 63.83
CA GLY A 272 -104.99 132.07 64.82
C GLY A 272 -105.49 130.69 64.38
N LEU A 273 -105.50 129.59 65.17
CA LEU A 273 -105.04 129.28 66.55
C LEU A 273 -104.84 127.74 66.76
N ARG A 274 -103.81 127.32 67.54
CA ARG A 274 -103.60 126.11 68.45
C ARG A 274 -104.18 124.70 68.09
N SER A 275 -103.63 123.53 68.45
CA SER A 275 -102.68 123.02 69.50
C SER A 275 -102.15 121.59 69.14
N ALA A 276 -100.85 121.22 69.27
CA ALA A 276 -100.12 120.57 70.41
C ALA A 276 -100.19 119.00 70.48
N PRO A 277 -99.30 118.24 71.19
CA PRO A 277 -97.82 118.32 71.31
C PRO A 277 -97.03 116.95 71.47
N LEU A 278 -95.68 117.02 71.67
CA LEU A 278 -94.73 116.01 72.30
C LEU A 278 -94.22 114.83 71.42
N ARG A 279 -93.05 114.15 71.60
CA ARG A 279 -91.75 114.25 72.36
C ARG A 279 -90.81 113.08 71.90
N GLN A 280 -89.51 112.91 72.20
CA GLN A 280 -88.33 113.77 72.51
C GLN A 280 -87.04 112.89 72.55
N LYS A 281 -85.86 113.41 72.13
CA LYS A 281 -84.48 112.93 72.46
C LYS A 281 -84.03 111.55 71.92
N ALA A 282 -82.73 111.29 71.66
CA ALA A 282 -81.52 112.13 71.66
C ALA A 282 -80.62 111.74 70.47
#